data_AF-A0A7L2SP94-F1
#
_entry.id   AF-A0A7L2SP94-F1
#
_cell.length_a   1.000
_cell.length_b   1.000
_cell.length_c   1.000
_cell.angle_alpha   90.00
_cell.angle_beta   90.00
_cell.angle_gamma   90.00
#
_symmetry.space_group_name_H-M   'P 1'
#
loop_
_entity.id
_entity.type
_entity.pdbx_description
1 polymer ?
#
loop_
_entity_poly.entity_id
_entity_poly.type
_entity_poly.pdbx_seq_one_letter_code
_entity_poly.pdbx_strand_id
1 'polypeptide(L)'
;PAGPGGVAVPRAGLKKLALPPDYSGITFPEKPKLKFMDKVPAVPKVRREPRRLRDIRGPSQVATDFTQGQYGILALGGGYLHWGHFEMIRLTIGRSIDPKSMFAVWRVPAPYKSVTRKSLGHRMGGGKGP
;
A
#
# COMPACT_ATOMS: atom_id res chain seq x y z
N PRO A 1 -60.46 45.50 -8.71
CA PRO A 1 -59.12 46.14 -8.70
C PRO A 1 -58.08 45.16 -8.10
N ALA A 2 -57.22 44.59 -8.95
CA ALA A 2 -56.22 43.59 -8.56
C ALA A 2 -55.02 44.27 -7.85
N GLY A 3 -54.57 43.69 -6.73
CA GLY A 3 -53.56 44.26 -5.84
C GLY A 3 -52.13 44.28 -6.42
N PRO A 4 -51.19 44.96 -5.74
CA PRO A 4 -49.83 45.11 -6.24
C PRO A 4 -49.09 43.78 -6.12
N GLY A 5 -48.86 43.13 -7.26
CA GLY A 5 -48.06 41.91 -7.36
C GLY A 5 -46.61 42.22 -6.98
N GLY A 6 -46.22 41.79 -5.77
CA GLY A 6 -44.84 41.86 -5.33
C GLY A 6 -43.94 41.05 -6.29
N VAL A 7 -42.94 41.71 -6.86
CA VAL A 7 -41.91 41.05 -7.68
C VAL A 7 -41.09 40.14 -6.77
N ALA A 8 -41.39 38.84 -6.79
CA ALA A 8 -40.58 37.84 -6.11
C ALA A 8 -39.29 37.64 -6.91
N VAL A 9 -38.20 38.27 -6.46
CA VAL A 9 -36.86 38.03 -7.02
C VAL A 9 -36.41 36.62 -6.59
N PRO A 10 -36.21 35.67 -7.53
CA PRO A 10 -35.73 34.34 -7.15
C PRO A 10 -34.32 34.45 -6.54
N ARG A 11 -34.20 34.10 -5.25
CA ARG A 11 -32.94 34.09 -4.46
C ARG A 11 -32.06 32.86 -4.69
N ALA A 12 -32.43 31.95 -5.59
CA ALA A 12 -31.72 30.70 -5.79
C ALA A 12 -30.63 30.85 -6.87
N GLY A 13 -29.37 30.91 -6.45
CA GLY A 13 -28.22 30.91 -7.37
C GLY A 13 -28.14 29.62 -8.19
N LEU A 14 -27.92 29.74 -9.51
CA LEU A 14 -27.67 28.61 -10.42
C LEU A 14 -26.39 27.87 -10.00
N LYS A 15 -26.56 26.70 -9.40
CA LYS A 15 -25.44 25.80 -9.09
C LYS A 15 -25.03 25.07 -10.37
N LYS A 16 -23.82 25.31 -10.85
CA LYS A 16 -23.21 24.48 -11.91
C LYS A 16 -22.83 23.13 -11.30
N LEU A 17 -23.62 22.11 -11.61
CA LEU A 17 -23.30 20.72 -11.25
C LEU A 17 -22.38 20.17 -12.35
N ALA A 18 -21.14 19.82 -11.98
CA ALA A 18 -20.25 19.08 -12.86
C ALA A 18 -20.72 17.63 -12.96
N LEU A 19 -20.62 17.04 -14.14
CA LEU A 19 -20.90 15.61 -14.32
C LEU A 19 -19.88 14.80 -13.51
N PRO A 20 -20.31 13.71 -12.86
CA PRO A 20 -19.39 12.82 -12.16
C PRO A 20 -18.42 12.17 -13.15
N PRO A 21 -17.18 11.85 -12.72
CA PRO A 21 -16.23 11.14 -13.55
C PRO A 21 -16.70 9.70 -13.84
N ASP A 22 -16.60 9.28 -15.10
CA ASP A 22 -16.96 7.93 -15.54
C ASP A 22 -15.80 6.93 -15.33
N TYR A 23 -16.13 5.76 -14.76
CA TYR A 23 -15.16 4.69 -14.44
C TYR A 23 -15.41 3.37 -15.19
N SER A 24 -16.26 3.38 -16.21
CA SER A 24 -16.67 2.18 -16.98
C SER A 24 -15.52 1.47 -17.69
N GLY A 25 -14.43 2.17 -18.01
CA GLY A 25 -13.24 1.61 -18.65
C GLY A 25 -12.27 0.88 -17.71
N ILE A 26 -12.54 0.83 -16.39
CA ILE A 26 -11.64 0.18 -15.42
C ILE A 26 -11.93 -1.31 -15.35
N THR A 27 -10.93 -2.13 -15.65
CA THR A 27 -11.00 -3.59 -15.51
C THR A 27 -10.57 -4.01 -14.11
N PHE A 28 -11.42 -4.75 -13.40
CA PHE A 28 -11.13 -5.27 -12.07
C PHE A 28 -10.56 -6.69 -12.13
N PRO A 29 -9.53 -7.01 -11.32
CA PRO A 29 -9.04 -8.37 -11.19
C PRO A 29 -10.01 -9.26 -10.40
N GLU A 30 -9.98 -10.57 -10.65
CA GLU A 30 -10.82 -11.56 -9.96
C GLU A 30 -10.66 -11.52 -8.42
N LYS A 31 -9.44 -11.25 -7.95
CA LYS A 31 -9.10 -11.14 -6.53
C LYS A 31 -8.75 -9.70 -6.19
N PRO A 32 -9.72 -8.88 -5.73
CA PRO A 32 -9.49 -7.46 -5.46
C PRO A 32 -8.69 -7.22 -4.16
N LYS A 33 -8.70 -8.17 -3.22
CA LYS A 33 -8.01 -8.04 -1.93
C LYS A 33 -6.54 -8.44 -2.02
N LEU A 34 -5.72 -7.85 -1.15
CA LEU A 34 -4.30 -8.15 -1.04
C LEU A 34 -4.07 -9.64 -0.71
N LYS A 35 -3.18 -10.26 -1.50
CA LYS A 35 -2.70 -11.63 -1.26
C LYS A 35 -1.99 -11.73 0.10
N PHE A 36 -2.14 -12.86 0.77
CA PHE A 36 -1.32 -13.22 1.92
C PHE A 36 0.16 -13.36 1.52
N MET A 37 1.07 -12.89 2.38
CA MET A 37 2.52 -12.96 2.17
C MET A 37 3.13 -13.88 3.22
N ASP A 38 3.92 -14.85 2.77
CA ASP A 38 4.59 -15.79 3.67
C ASP A 38 5.73 -15.11 4.44
N LYS A 39 5.94 -15.56 5.68
CA LYS A 39 7.02 -15.04 6.54
C LYS A 39 8.41 -15.48 6.08
N VAL A 40 8.49 -16.70 5.58
CA VAL A 40 9.73 -17.34 5.13
C VAL A 40 9.50 -17.82 3.70
N PRO A 41 10.44 -17.58 2.78
CA PRO A 41 10.36 -18.16 1.44
C PRO A 41 10.23 -19.68 1.49
N ALA A 42 9.56 -20.27 0.51
CA ALA A 42 9.38 -21.73 0.42
C ALA A 42 10.72 -22.50 0.49
N VAL A 43 11.78 -21.93 -0.11
CA VAL A 43 13.15 -22.45 0.02
C VAL A 43 13.92 -21.59 1.02
N PRO A 44 14.25 -22.10 2.22
CA PRO A 44 14.98 -21.32 3.21
C PRO A 44 16.42 -21.09 2.76
N LYS A 45 16.90 -19.86 2.91
CA LYS A 45 18.30 -19.53 2.66
C LYS A 45 19.19 -20.10 3.76
N VAL A 46 20.01 -21.10 3.41
CA VAL A 46 20.99 -21.69 4.33
C VAL A 46 22.16 -20.74 4.60
N ARG A 47 22.58 -19.97 3.59
CA ARG A 47 23.71 -19.04 3.71
C ARG A 47 23.29 -17.74 4.42
N ARG A 48 24.02 -17.40 5.49
CA ARG A 48 23.79 -16.19 6.30
C ARG A 48 24.33 -14.94 5.62
N GLU A 49 23.46 -14.10 5.09
CA GLU A 49 23.85 -12.87 4.38
C GLU A 49 24.15 -11.69 5.33
N PRO A 50 25.11 -10.80 5.02
CA PRO A 50 25.35 -9.58 5.79
C PRO A 50 24.17 -8.60 5.67
N ARG A 51 24.04 -7.66 6.62
CA ARG A 51 22.89 -6.74 6.68
C ARG A 51 22.77 -5.78 5.49
N ARG A 52 23.84 -5.50 4.74
CA ARG A 52 23.85 -4.64 3.52
C ARG A 52 22.93 -3.41 3.62
N LEU A 53 23.34 -2.38 4.38
CA LEU A 53 22.53 -1.17 4.57
C LEU A 53 22.37 -0.30 3.31
N ARG A 54 23.19 -0.54 2.29
CA ARG A 54 23.06 0.12 0.99
C ARG A 54 21.73 -0.16 0.29
N ASP A 55 21.07 -1.28 0.59
CA ASP A 55 19.83 -1.69 -0.06
C ASP A 55 18.66 -0.73 0.22
N ILE A 56 18.75 0.06 1.29
CA ILE A 56 17.73 1.04 1.70
C ILE A 56 18.22 2.49 1.55
N ARG A 57 19.43 2.70 1.01
CA ARG A 57 20.05 4.01 0.93
C ARG A 57 19.92 4.56 -0.49
N GLY A 58 19.44 5.80 -0.58
CA GLY A 58 19.29 6.50 -1.86
C GLY A 58 17.89 6.30 -2.48
N PRO A 59 17.67 6.87 -3.68
CA PRO A 59 16.39 6.79 -4.36
C PRO A 59 16.11 5.37 -4.87
N SER A 60 14.83 4.99 -4.92
CA SER A 60 14.42 3.72 -5.52
C SER A 60 14.58 3.76 -7.03
N GLN A 61 15.12 2.68 -7.60
CA GLN A 61 15.20 2.47 -9.05
C GLN A 61 14.06 1.57 -9.57
N VAL A 62 13.25 1.02 -8.68
CA VAL A 62 12.21 0.01 -9.01
C VAL A 62 10.88 0.43 -8.37
N ALA A 63 9.78 0.09 -9.05
CA ALA A 63 8.41 0.30 -8.59
C ALA A 63 8.04 1.77 -8.29
N THR A 64 8.67 2.72 -8.99
CA THR A 64 8.40 4.16 -8.89
C THR A 64 7.11 4.56 -9.59
N ASP A 65 6.86 3.99 -10.78
CA ASP A 65 5.71 4.34 -11.61
C ASP A 65 4.51 3.41 -11.35
N PHE A 66 3.32 3.88 -11.73
CA PHE A 66 2.11 3.07 -11.69
C PHE A 66 2.07 2.10 -12.88
N THR A 67 1.84 0.82 -12.60
CA THR A 67 1.55 -0.16 -13.66
C THR A 67 0.06 -0.39 -13.83
N GLN A 68 -0.68 -0.35 -12.72
CA GLN A 68 -2.10 -0.65 -12.64
C GLN A 68 -2.70 0.22 -11.53
N GLY A 69 -3.92 0.70 -11.75
CA GLY A 69 -4.61 1.58 -10.81
C GLY A 69 -4.15 3.04 -10.90
N GLN A 70 -4.76 3.87 -10.06
CA GLN A 70 -4.58 5.33 -10.06
C GLN A 70 -3.88 5.85 -8.80
N TYR A 71 -3.84 5.05 -7.73
CA TYR A 71 -3.37 5.46 -6.42
C TYR A 71 -2.33 4.49 -5.89
N GLY A 72 -1.42 5.00 -5.06
CA GLY A 72 -0.41 4.20 -4.37
C GLY A 72 0.17 4.93 -3.17
N ILE A 73 0.90 4.19 -2.36
CA ILE A 73 1.58 4.73 -1.18
C ILE A 73 3.04 4.97 -1.55
N LEU A 74 3.46 6.23 -1.51
CA LEU A 74 4.83 6.63 -1.77
C LEU A 74 5.66 6.55 -0.49
N ALA A 75 6.79 5.83 -0.54
CA ALA A 75 7.75 5.81 0.56
C ALA A 75 8.65 7.04 0.50
N LEU A 76 8.64 7.87 1.54
CA LEU A 76 9.50 9.05 1.66
C LEU A 76 10.89 8.74 2.22
N GLY A 77 11.12 7.50 2.70
CA GLY A 77 12.38 7.07 3.27
C GLY A 77 12.57 5.56 3.18
N GLY A 78 13.83 5.12 3.30
CA GLY A 78 14.21 3.71 3.25
C GLY A 78 14.04 3.00 4.59
N GLY A 79 13.65 1.72 4.54
CA GLY A 79 13.46 0.90 5.74
C GLY A 79 13.23 -0.58 5.40
N TYR A 80 13.07 -1.40 6.44
CA TYR A 80 12.77 -2.82 6.30
C TYR A 80 11.32 -3.12 6.70
N LEU A 81 10.62 -3.86 5.85
CA LEU A 81 9.30 -4.40 6.17
C LEU A 81 9.41 -5.83 6.70
N HIS A 82 9.06 -6.01 7.97
CA HIS A 82 8.90 -7.33 8.56
C HIS A 82 7.52 -7.90 8.23
N TRP A 83 7.37 -9.22 8.35
CA TRP A 83 6.11 -9.91 8.08
C TRP A 83 4.91 -9.31 8.84
N GLY A 84 5.10 -8.88 10.09
CA GLY A 84 4.04 -8.21 10.86
C GLY A 84 3.53 -6.92 10.21
N HIS A 85 4.39 -6.16 9.50
CA HIS A 85 3.96 -4.97 8.76
C HIS A 85 3.07 -5.35 7.57
N PHE A 86 3.38 -6.45 6.87
CA PHE A 86 2.54 -6.96 5.79
C PHE A 86 1.16 -7.37 6.29
N GLU A 87 1.08 -8.07 7.42
CA GLU A 87 -0.21 -8.45 8.02
C GLU A 87 -1.03 -7.24 8.47
N MET A 88 -0.38 -6.26 9.11
CA MET A 88 -1.04 -5.01 9.48
C MET A 88 -1.63 -4.30 8.26
N ILE A 89 -0.85 -4.13 7.18
CA ILE A 89 -1.31 -3.49 5.94
C ILE A 89 -2.43 -4.30 5.29
N ARG A 90 -2.28 -5.62 5.17
CA ARG A 90 -3.26 -6.52 4.53
C ARG A 90 -4.59 -6.49 5.26
N LEU A 91 -4.57 -6.57 6.60
CA LEU A 91 -5.78 -6.58 7.41
C LEU A 91 -6.45 -5.20 7.46
N THR A 92 -5.69 -4.12 7.54
CA THR A 92 -6.25 -2.75 7.51
C THR A 92 -6.93 -2.49 6.17
N ILE A 93 -6.23 -2.68 5.05
CA ILE A 93 -6.81 -2.47 3.71
C ILE A 93 -7.95 -3.46 3.47
N GLY A 94 -7.80 -4.74 3.84
CA GLY A 94 -8.81 -5.77 3.61
C GLY A 94 -10.13 -5.57 4.35
N ARG A 95 -10.14 -4.78 5.44
CA ARG A 95 -11.34 -4.36 6.18
C ARG A 95 -11.97 -3.08 5.64
N SER A 96 -11.16 -2.17 5.10
CA SER A 96 -11.62 -0.85 4.64
C SER A 96 -11.96 -0.80 3.15
N ILE A 97 -11.53 -1.78 2.35
CA ILE A 97 -11.75 -1.81 0.90
C ILE A 97 -13.12 -2.38 0.53
N ASP A 98 -13.82 -1.75 -0.42
CA ASP A 98 -15.00 -2.32 -1.07
C ASP A 98 -14.56 -3.19 -2.26
N PRO A 99 -14.77 -4.52 -2.21
CA PRO A 99 -14.31 -5.43 -3.27
C PRO A 99 -15.03 -5.25 -4.61
N LYS A 100 -16.16 -4.52 -4.66
CA LYS A 100 -16.90 -4.29 -5.90
C LYS A 100 -16.35 -3.12 -6.73
N SER A 101 -15.76 -2.14 -6.06
CA SER A 101 -15.34 -0.86 -6.66
C SER A 101 -13.84 -0.61 -6.58
N MET A 102 -13.11 -1.38 -5.76
CA MET A 102 -11.69 -1.16 -5.49
C MET A 102 -10.90 -2.47 -5.54
N PHE A 103 -9.61 -2.36 -5.87
CA PHE A 103 -8.66 -3.47 -5.77
C PHE A 103 -7.31 -2.97 -5.26
N ALA A 104 -6.50 -3.88 -4.71
CA ALA A 104 -5.18 -3.57 -4.20
C ALA A 104 -4.17 -4.67 -4.58
N VAL A 105 -2.96 -4.25 -4.95
CA VAL A 105 -1.87 -5.14 -5.40
C VAL A 105 -0.59 -4.79 -4.63
N TRP A 106 0.19 -5.82 -4.28
CA TRP A 106 1.51 -5.63 -3.68
C TRP A 106 2.52 -5.16 -4.73
N ARG A 107 3.19 -4.04 -4.45
CA ARG A 107 4.34 -3.53 -5.23
C ARG A 107 5.70 -3.92 -4.64
N VAL A 108 5.69 -4.59 -3.49
CA VAL A 108 6.88 -5.02 -2.75
C VAL A 108 6.89 -6.55 -2.69
N PRO A 109 8.04 -7.22 -2.89
CA PRO A 109 8.14 -8.66 -2.77
C PRO A 109 7.95 -9.14 -1.33
N ALA A 110 7.63 -10.42 -1.18
CA ALA A 110 7.59 -11.07 0.13
C ALA A 110 8.96 -10.97 0.86
N PRO A 111 8.99 -10.96 2.20
CA PRO A 111 10.24 -10.94 2.96
C PRO A 111 11.18 -12.11 2.58
N TYR A 112 12.36 -11.77 2.06
CA TYR A 112 13.36 -12.77 1.64
C TYR A 112 14.74 -12.58 2.30
N LYS A 113 14.97 -11.43 2.94
CA LYS A 113 16.26 -11.08 3.55
C LYS A 113 16.37 -11.71 4.93
N SER A 114 17.33 -12.61 5.11
CA SER A 114 17.57 -13.25 6.40
C SER A 114 18.24 -12.29 7.38
N VAL A 115 17.72 -12.20 8.61
CA VAL A 115 18.26 -11.35 9.68
C VAL A 115 18.68 -12.23 10.84
N THR A 116 19.99 -12.41 11.00
CA THR A 116 20.55 -13.24 12.08
C THR A 116 20.58 -12.49 13.40
N ARG A 117 20.32 -13.19 14.51
CA ARG A 117 20.40 -12.64 15.87
C ARG A 117 21.02 -13.66 16.82
N LYS A 118 21.96 -13.22 17.68
CA LYS A 118 22.47 -14.06 18.77
C LYS A 118 21.44 -14.19 19.89
N SER A 119 21.48 -15.30 20.60
CA SER A 119 20.73 -15.51 21.83
C SER A 119 21.08 -14.46 22.89
N LEU A 120 20.12 -14.17 23.76
CA LEU A 120 20.31 -13.26 24.88
C LEU A 120 21.38 -13.82 25.84
N GLY A 121 22.19 -12.95 26.44
CA GLY A 121 23.23 -13.31 27.40
C GLY A 121 24.56 -13.83 26.84
N HIS A 122 24.71 -13.94 25.51
CA HIS A 122 25.98 -14.34 24.90
C HIS A 122 26.99 -13.18 24.82
N ARG A 123 28.28 -13.49 25.03
CA ARG A 123 29.39 -12.54 24.84
C ARG A 123 29.66 -12.28 23.35
N MET A 124 30.43 -11.22 23.07
CA MET A 124 30.96 -10.96 21.72
C MET A 124 31.90 -12.09 21.26
N GLY A 125 32.02 -12.31 19.94
CA GLY A 125 32.81 -13.43 19.38
C GLY A 125 31.98 -14.70 19.08
N GLY A 126 32.62 -15.83 18.77
CA GLY A 126 31.91 -17.11 18.52
C GLY A 126 31.10 -17.16 17.22
N GLY A 127 31.37 -16.27 16.25
CA GLY A 127 30.72 -16.26 14.95
C GLY A 127 29.33 -15.60 14.94
N LYS A 128 28.61 -15.84 13.84
CA LYS A 128 27.29 -15.24 13.56
C LYS A 128 26.18 -16.07 14.20
N GLY A 129 25.13 -15.40 14.69
CA GLY A 129 23.95 -16.09 15.21
C GLY A 129 23.18 -16.86 14.12
N PRO A 130 22.25 -17.73 14.53
CA PRO A 130 21.26 -18.31 13.62
C PRO A 130 20.42 -17.21 12.94
#